data_AF-A0A061NX65-F1
#
_entry.id   AF-A0A061NX65-F1
#
_cell.length_a   1.000
_cell.length_b   1.000
_cell.length_c   1.000
_cell.angle_alpha   90.00
_cell.angle_beta   90.00
_cell.angle_gamma   90.00
#
_symmetry.space_group_name_H-M   'P 1'
#
loop_
_entity.id
_entity.type
_entity.pdbx_description
1 polymer ?
#
loop_
_entity_poly.entity_id
_entity_poly.type
_entity_poly.pdbx_seq_one_letter_code
_entity_poly.pdbx_strand_id
1 'polypeptide(L)'
;MRKSKKLHEYAVKRGFPLITLAEGGGLRMPDGMGSDNISRFMMPYQLLHHDRKVPLITGIFGDSYGGPTWFAVSSDFVSQVKGTCMAVAGPRMLEVATGEQITPEQLGGWEMHATETGQIDHAAEDEDDCIRAIKEYLSYVPSHSGEQPAVVPSNDDADRLLHEATELVPTRMKRAYDMKKLIALIVDDHHFYELKEEFGKALITGFARLNGRTVGIIANQPMFFAGAAGAQECEKATDFIVQCDSFHIPLIFLHDIPGFRVSSGAERSRIPSKIILWNQALVHSTVPKLSVVIRKSIGAAYSNMCGPDMGGDFVVAWPTADINFTGPEVGINVVYGRELEDAEDPKAARQELLDTWAFESSPYKAASKHLIDDIIDSRYTGVSLSDS
;
A
#
# COMPACT_ATOMS: atom_id res chain seq x y z
N MET A 1 29.09 11.17 -10.97
CA MET A 1 28.94 11.32 -9.50
C MET A 1 28.97 12.78 -9.01
N ARG A 2 29.99 13.60 -9.31
CA ARG A 2 30.06 15.00 -8.82
C ARG A 2 28.84 15.89 -9.16
N LYS A 3 28.27 15.73 -10.37
CA LYS A 3 27.07 16.48 -10.79
C LYS A 3 25.82 16.06 -9.99
N SER A 4 25.56 14.75 -9.90
CA SER A 4 24.42 14.20 -9.13
C SER A 4 24.48 14.61 -7.65
N LYS A 5 25.65 14.53 -7.01
CA LYS A 5 25.85 15.05 -5.64
C LYS A 5 25.45 16.52 -5.51
N LYS A 6 26.00 17.39 -6.38
CA LYS A 6 25.68 18.83 -6.35
C LYS A 6 24.20 19.11 -6.60
N LEU A 7 23.57 18.35 -7.51
CA LEU A 7 22.15 18.50 -7.83
C LEU A 7 21.28 18.12 -6.63
N HIS A 8 21.55 16.98 -6.00
CA HIS A 8 20.84 16.55 -4.81
C HIS A 8 21.01 17.56 -3.65
N GLU A 9 22.24 17.99 -3.36
CA GLU A 9 22.50 19.01 -2.33
C GLU A 9 21.74 20.31 -2.61
N TYR A 10 21.66 20.71 -3.89
CA TYR A 10 20.92 21.89 -4.29
C TYR A 10 19.40 21.70 -4.14
N ALA A 11 18.87 20.55 -4.56
CA ALA A 11 17.45 20.20 -4.47
C ALA A 11 16.98 20.19 -3.01
N VAL A 12 17.70 19.48 -2.14
CA VAL A 12 17.41 19.45 -0.69
C VAL A 12 17.52 20.85 -0.07
N LYS A 13 18.55 21.63 -0.43
CA LYS A 13 18.72 23.00 0.08
C LYS A 13 17.58 23.95 -0.36
N ARG A 14 16.98 23.71 -1.52
CA ARG A 14 15.94 24.57 -2.11
C ARG A 14 14.53 24.04 -1.93
N GLY A 15 14.36 22.81 -1.44
CA GLY A 15 13.05 22.17 -1.32
C GLY A 15 12.45 21.79 -2.67
N PHE A 16 13.26 21.33 -3.63
CA PHE A 16 12.78 20.87 -4.93
C PHE A 16 12.78 19.35 -5.03
N PRO A 17 11.73 18.74 -5.61
CA PRO A 17 11.75 17.32 -5.96
C PRO A 17 12.92 16.97 -6.86
N LEU A 18 13.48 15.78 -6.68
CA LEU A 18 14.58 15.26 -7.50
C LEU A 18 14.06 14.14 -8.41
N ILE A 19 14.22 14.31 -9.71
CA ILE A 19 13.80 13.33 -10.71
C ILE A 19 15.04 12.77 -11.41
N THR A 20 15.20 11.45 -11.36
CA THR A 20 16.28 10.72 -12.05
C THR A 20 15.70 9.99 -13.25
N LEU A 21 16.13 10.37 -14.45
CA LEU A 21 15.84 9.62 -15.68
C LEU A 21 17.03 8.70 -15.92
N ALA A 22 16.83 7.41 -15.67
CA ALA A 22 17.88 6.41 -15.53
C ALA A 22 18.02 5.55 -16.79
N GLU A 23 19.24 5.54 -17.31
CA GLU A 23 19.75 4.58 -18.28
C GLU A 23 21.27 4.53 -18.12
N GLY A 24 21.84 3.34 -17.89
CA GLY A 24 23.28 3.14 -17.90
C GLY A 24 23.81 2.05 -16.97
N GLY A 25 24.98 1.51 -17.31
CA GLY A 25 25.63 0.40 -16.61
C GLY A 25 26.39 0.75 -15.31
N GLY A 26 26.13 1.90 -14.70
CA GLY A 26 26.74 2.30 -13.43
C GLY A 26 28.18 2.82 -13.53
N LEU A 27 29.04 2.47 -12.57
CA LEU A 27 30.43 2.92 -12.54
C LEU A 27 31.22 2.29 -13.69
N ARG A 28 31.91 3.11 -14.48
CA ARG A 28 32.79 2.63 -15.55
C ARG A 28 33.92 1.80 -14.95
N MET A 29 33.97 0.50 -15.25
CA MET A 29 34.93 -0.42 -14.63
C MET A 29 36.39 0.07 -14.66
N PRO A 30 36.94 0.58 -15.78
CA PRO A 30 38.32 1.08 -15.79
C PRO A 30 38.59 2.22 -14.80
N ASP A 31 37.59 3.06 -14.53
CA ASP A 31 37.70 4.15 -13.55
C ASP A 31 37.56 3.67 -12.10
N GLY A 32 36.89 2.53 -11.89
CA GLY A 32 36.63 1.96 -10.56
C GLY A 32 37.66 0.93 -10.11
N MET A 33 38.43 0.35 -11.04
CA MET A 33 39.42 -0.67 -10.72
C MET A 33 40.63 -0.11 -9.97
N GLY A 34 41.08 -0.85 -8.95
CA GLY A 34 42.14 -0.45 -8.03
C GLY A 34 41.58 -0.02 -6.67
N SER A 35 42.27 -0.34 -5.58
CA SER A 35 41.81 -0.06 -4.21
C SER A 35 41.64 1.44 -3.94
N ASP A 36 42.48 2.28 -4.56
CA ASP A 36 42.41 3.73 -4.49
C ASP A 36 41.20 4.28 -5.25
N ASN A 37 40.92 3.74 -6.43
CA ASN A 37 39.82 4.17 -7.28
C ASN A 37 38.46 3.76 -6.73
N ILE A 38 38.27 2.51 -6.32
CA ILE A 38 36.99 2.09 -5.73
C ILE A 38 36.68 2.86 -4.44
N SER A 39 37.71 3.15 -3.63
CA SER A 39 37.57 3.97 -2.41
C SER A 39 37.13 5.41 -2.71
N ARG A 40 37.32 5.91 -3.94
CA ARG A 40 36.83 7.24 -4.38
C ARG A 40 35.40 7.20 -4.94
N PHE A 41 34.93 6.03 -5.36
CA PHE A 41 33.63 5.84 -6.03
C PHE A 41 32.67 4.98 -5.23
N MET A 42 32.76 5.03 -3.89
CA MET A 42 31.84 4.39 -2.96
C MET A 42 30.39 4.92 -3.14
N MET A 43 29.44 4.21 -2.50
CA MET A 43 28.01 4.56 -2.54
C MET A 43 27.77 6.06 -2.29
N PRO A 44 26.95 6.75 -3.11
CA PRO A 44 26.66 8.16 -2.91
C PRO A 44 25.99 8.36 -1.54
N TYR A 45 26.63 9.14 -0.66
CA TYR A 45 26.07 9.45 0.67
C TYR A 45 24.66 10.04 0.58
N GLN A 46 24.38 10.82 -0.48
CA GLN A 46 23.08 11.44 -0.76
C GLN A 46 21.95 10.42 -0.90
N LEU A 47 22.26 9.26 -1.46
CA LEU A 47 21.30 8.17 -1.65
C LEU A 47 21.00 7.47 -0.33
N LEU A 48 22.03 7.26 0.49
CA LEU A 48 21.91 6.63 1.81
C LEU A 48 21.28 7.56 2.86
N HIS A 49 21.19 8.85 2.56
CA HIS A 49 20.58 9.88 3.41
C HIS A 49 19.30 10.42 2.77
N HIS A 50 18.52 9.56 2.13
CA HIS A 50 17.15 9.91 1.72
C HIS A 50 16.24 9.93 2.95
N ASP A 51 16.20 11.07 3.62
CA ASP A 51 15.35 11.35 4.79
C ASP A 51 14.01 11.97 4.39
N ARG A 52 13.61 11.81 3.12
CA ARG A 52 12.38 12.37 2.52
C ARG A 52 12.22 13.88 2.74
N LYS A 53 13.32 14.63 2.85
CA LYS A 53 13.29 16.10 2.83
C LYS A 53 12.66 16.66 1.57
N VAL A 54 12.92 16.02 0.43
CA VAL A 54 12.29 16.29 -0.86
C VAL A 54 11.88 14.97 -1.49
N PRO A 55 10.80 14.91 -2.30
CA PRO A 55 10.46 13.71 -3.04
C PRO A 55 11.59 13.30 -3.98
N LEU A 56 11.92 12.01 -3.97
CA LEU A 56 12.87 11.40 -4.90
C LEU A 56 12.10 10.47 -5.85
N ILE A 57 12.27 10.71 -7.15
CA ILE A 57 11.57 9.97 -8.20
C ILE A 57 12.58 9.41 -9.19
N THR A 58 12.39 8.17 -9.63
CA THR A 58 13.19 7.57 -10.69
C THR A 58 12.32 6.98 -11.79
N GLY A 59 12.63 7.32 -13.05
CA GLY A 59 12.14 6.61 -14.22
C GLY A 59 13.25 5.78 -14.84
N ILE A 60 13.04 4.49 -15.09
CA ILE A 60 13.95 3.61 -15.82
C ILE A 60 13.56 3.62 -17.29
N PHE A 61 14.39 4.22 -18.14
CA PHE A 61 14.17 4.39 -19.59
C PHE A 61 15.00 3.41 -20.43
N GLY A 62 15.97 2.74 -19.81
CA GLY A 62 16.78 1.72 -20.46
C GLY A 62 17.59 0.91 -19.46
N ASP A 63 18.46 0.04 -19.98
CA ASP A 63 19.31 -0.85 -19.20
C ASP A 63 20.08 -0.11 -18.11
N SER A 64 19.74 -0.41 -16.86
CA SER A 64 20.17 0.30 -15.66
C SER A 64 20.83 -0.68 -14.69
N TYR A 65 22.13 -0.54 -14.48
CA TYR A 65 22.89 -1.46 -13.63
C TYR A 65 23.66 -0.73 -12.53
N GLY A 66 23.60 -1.26 -11.31
CA GLY A 66 24.29 -0.70 -10.15
C GLY A 66 23.77 0.70 -9.82
N GLY A 67 24.55 1.74 -10.14
CA GLY A 67 24.27 3.14 -9.76
C GLY A 67 22.82 3.58 -9.98
N PRO A 68 22.28 3.53 -11.21
CA PRO A 68 20.90 3.93 -11.48
C PRO A 68 19.86 3.06 -10.75
N THR A 69 20.10 1.75 -10.64
CA THR A 69 19.27 0.83 -9.83
C THR A 69 19.24 1.23 -8.36
N TRP A 70 20.37 1.66 -7.79
CA TRP A 70 20.41 2.16 -6.42
C TRP A 70 19.52 3.38 -6.23
N PHE A 71 19.54 4.32 -7.19
CA PHE A 71 18.65 5.49 -7.13
C PHE A 71 17.18 5.07 -7.20
N ALA A 72 16.84 4.14 -8.09
CA ALA A 72 15.49 3.60 -8.19
C ALA A 72 15.01 3.02 -6.87
N VAL A 73 15.72 2.03 -6.30
CA VAL A 73 15.29 1.37 -5.06
C VAL A 73 15.34 2.26 -3.81
N SER A 74 15.91 3.45 -3.90
CA SER A 74 15.90 4.45 -2.81
C SER A 74 14.87 5.56 -3.04
N SER A 75 14.18 5.57 -4.19
CA SER A 75 13.19 6.59 -4.55
C SER A 75 11.85 6.32 -3.89
N ASP A 76 11.05 7.37 -3.73
CA ASP A 76 9.67 7.30 -3.24
C ASP A 76 8.70 6.86 -4.35
N PHE A 77 9.07 7.07 -5.63
CA PHE A 77 8.32 6.57 -6.78
C PHE A 77 9.27 6.09 -7.86
N VAL A 78 8.98 4.90 -8.40
CA VAL A 78 9.73 4.28 -9.49
C VAL A 78 8.78 3.85 -10.60
N SER A 79 9.04 4.34 -11.81
CA SER A 79 8.38 3.88 -13.03
C SER A 79 9.40 3.23 -13.96
N GLN A 80 9.15 2.00 -14.43
CA GLN A 80 10.04 1.30 -15.36
C GLN A 80 9.33 1.10 -16.70
N VAL A 81 9.97 1.54 -17.78
CA VAL A 81 9.47 1.33 -19.15
C VAL A 81 9.61 -0.15 -19.51
N LYS A 82 8.56 -0.73 -20.11
CA LYS A 82 8.58 -2.14 -20.53
C LYS A 82 9.70 -2.41 -21.54
N GLY A 83 10.33 -3.58 -21.42
CA GLY A 83 11.49 -3.97 -22.23
C GLY A 83 12.82 -3.39 -21.76
N THR A 84 12.84 -2.67 -20.64
CA THR A 84 14.07 -2.21 -19.98
C THR A 84 14.41 -3.08 -18.77
N CYS A 85 15.66 -3.02 -18.31
CA CYS A 85 16.14 -3.79 -17.19
C CYS A 85 16.70 -2.89 -16.08
N MET A 86 16.38 -3.17 -14.82
CA MET A 86 17.15 -2.67 -13.68
C MET A 86 17.70 -3.81 -12.83
N ALA A 87 19.00 -3.81 -12.56
CA ALA A 87 19.62 -4.86 -11.74
C ALA A 87 20.89 -4.37 -11.04
N VAL A 88 21.44 -5.18 -10.14
CA VAL A 88 22.72 -4.89 -9.47
C VAL A 88 23.88 -4.89 -10.47
N ALA A 89 23.87 -5.84 -11.40
CA ALA A 89 24.88 -6.01 -12.44
C ALA A 89 24.21 -6.51 -13.72
N GLY A 90 24.81 -6.25 -14.88
CA GLY A 90 24.26 -6.68 -16.16
C GLY A 90 24.46 -8.18 -16.44
N PRO A 91 23.69 -8.77 -17.37
CA PRO A 91 23.72 -10.20 -17.66
C PRO A 91 25.11 -10.74 -17.99
N ARG A 92 25.91 -9.97 -18.73
CA ARG A 92 27.28 -10.37 -19.09
C ARG A 92 28.19 -10.54 -17.88
N MET A 93 28.04 -9.70 -16.85
CA MET A 93 28.82 -9.82 -15.62
C MET A 93 28.39 -11.06 -14.83
N LEU A 94 27.09 -11.34 -14.79
CA LEU A 94 26.56 -12.53 -14.13
C LEU A 94 27.07 -13.80 -14.81
N GLU A 95 26.97 -13.88 -16.14
CA GLU A 95 27.47 -15.02 -16.91
C GLU A 95 28.96 -15.31 -16.65
N VAL A 96 29.81 -14.27 -16.63
CA VAL A 96 31.24 -14.45 -16.34
C VAL A 96 31.48 -14.91 -14.90
N ALA A 97 30.68 -14.45 -13.94
CA ALA A 97 30.88 -14.72 -12.52
C ALA A 97 30.32 -16.08 -12.08
N THR A 98 29.16 -16.49 -12.61
CA THR A 98 28.40 -17.66 -12.15
C THR A 98 28.21 -18.72 -13.23
N GLY A 99 28.45 -18.39 -14.51
CA GLY A 99 28.12 -19.23 -15.66
C GLY A 99 26.64 -19.20 -16.05
N GLU A 100 25.82 -18.42 -15.35
CA GLU A 100 24.39 -18.31 -15.61
C GLU A 100 24.11 -17.45 -16.85
N GLN A 101 23.38 -18.02 -17.81
CA GLN A 101 22.93 -17.30 -19.00
C GLN A 101 21.49 -16.85 -18.81
N ILE A 102 21.31 -15.53 -18.73
CA ILE A 102 20.02 -14.90 -18.49
C ILE A 102 19.84 -13.69 -19.41
N THR A 103 18.60 -13.41 -19.80
CA THR A 103 18.27 -12.19 -20.56
C THR A 103 18.07 -11.00 -19.62
N PRO A 104 18.20 -9.73 -20.09
CA PRO A 104 17.88 -8.56 -19.28
C PRO A 104 16.46 -8.61 -18.68
N GLU A 105 15.47 -9.03 -19.46
CA GLU A 105 14.08 -9.16 -19.01
C GLU A 105 13.94 -10.17 -17.86
N GLN A 106 14.58 -11.34 -17.97
CA GLN A 106 14.56 -12.36 -16.91
C GLN A 106 15.35 -11.93 -15.66
N LEU A 107 16.37 -11.09 -15.82
CA LEU A 107 17.23 -10.66 -14.72
C LEU A 107 16.60 -9.54 -13.87
N GLY A 108 15.96 -8.57 -14.54
CA GLY A 108 15.59 -7.28 -13.96
C GLY A 108 14.47 -6.57 -14.71
N GLY A 109 13.66 -7.33 -15.46
CA GLY A 109 12.55 -6.80 -16.24
C GLY A 109 11.44 -6.22 -15.36
N TRP A 110 10.58 -5.43 -16.00
CA TRP A 110 9.48 -4.73 -15.33
C TRP A 110 8.50 -5.70 -14.65
N GLU A 111 8.21 -6.86 -15.26
CA GLU A 111 7.19 -7.79 -14.75
C GLU A 111 7.60 -8.37 -13.40
N MET A 112 8.86 -8.81 -13.28
CA MET A 112 9.42 -9.31 -12.02
C MET A 112 9.41 -8.21 -10.94
N HIS A 113 9.80 -6.98 -11.30
CA HIS A 113 9.80 -5.89 -10.32
C HIS A 113 8.41 -5.39 -9.93
N ALA A 114 7.42 -5.47 -10.83
CA ALA A 114 6.04 -5.09 -10.59
C ALA A 114 5.27 -6.12 -9.78
N THR A 115 5.53 -7.41 -9.98
CA THR A 115 4.71 -8.50 -9.42
C THR A 115 5.36 -9.24 -8.26
N GLU A 116 6.69 -9.39 -8.26
CA GLU A 116 7.41 -10.23 -7.30
C GLU A 116 8.15 -9.42 -6.25
N THR A 117 8.93 -8.41 -6.66
CA THR A 117 9.79 -7.66 -5.73
C THR A 117 9.16 -6.36 -5.24
N GLY A 118 8.17 -5.82 -5.94
CA GLY A 118 7.53 -4.54 -5.61
C GLY A 118 8.49 -3.34 -5.70
N GLN A 119 9.55 -3.43 -6.50
CA GLN A 119 10.56 -2.36 -6.63
C GLN A 119 10.13 -1.23 -7.55
N ILE A 120 9.08 -1.46 -8.35
CA ILE A 120 8.46 -0.42 -9.17
C ILE A 120 7.02 -0.19 -8.74
N ASP A 121 6.59 1.06 -8.82
CA ASP A 121 5.23 1.51 -8.54
C ASP A 121 4.37 1.52 -9.80
N HIS A 122 5.02 1.69 -10.96
CA HIS A 122 4.37 1.78 -12.25
C HIS A 122 5.20 1.07 -13.34
N ALA A 123 4.53 0.25 -14.16
CA ALA A 123 5.11 -0.38 -15.34
C ALA A 123 4.65 0.38 -16.59
N ALA A 124 5.50 1.29 -17.08
CA ALA A 124 5.15 2.19 -18.18
C ALA A 124 5.20 1.50 -19.54
N GLU A 125 4.19 1.72 -20.37
CA GLU A 125 4.15 1.15 -21.73
C GLU A 125 5.25 1.74 -22.63
N ASP A 126 5.55 3.04 -22.44
CA ASP A 126 6.56 3.77 -23.19
C ASP A 126 7.13 4.95 -22.35
N GLU A 127 8.06 5.70 -22.95
CA GLU A 127 8.71 6.84 -22.29
C GLU A 127 7.72 7.96 -21.93
N ASP A 128 6.75 8.23 -22.80
CA ASP A 128 5.74 9.28 -22.57
C ASP A 128 4.82 8.90 -21.39
N ASP A 129 4.47 7.63 -21.30
CA ASP A 129 3.70 7.06 -20.20
C ASP A 129 4.46 7.16 -18.87
N CYS A 130 5.75 6.85 -18.87
CA CYS A 130 6.62 7.03 -17.71
C CYS A 130 6.64 8.48 -17.24
N ILE A 131 6.77 9.45 -18.17
CA ILE A 131 6.76 10.87 -17.83
C ILE A 131 5.38 11.34 -17.35
N ARG A 132 4.28 10.83 -17.90
CA ARG A 132 2.92 11.12 -17.40
C ARG A 132 2.75 10.63 -15.98
N ALA A 133 3.12 9.38 -15.68
CA ALA A 133 3.04 8.81 -14.34
C ALA A 133 3.85 9.63 -13.32
N ILE A 134 5.08 10.04 -13.67
CA ILE A 134 5.91 10.90 -12.81
C ILE A 134 5.22 12.25 -12.53
N LYS A 135 4.65 12.90 -13.55
CA LYS A 135 3.93 14.17 -13.38
C LYS A 135 2.69 14.02 -12.52
N GLU A 136 1.97 12.93 -12.70
CA GLU A 136 0.77 12.64 -11.93
C GLU A 136 1.11 12.40 -10.46
N TYR A 137 2.11 11.57 -10.16
CA TYR A 137 2.65 11.38 -8.81
C TYR A 137 3.03 12.72 -8.15
N LEU A 138 3.77 13.57 -8.88
CA LEU A 138 4.17 14.91 -8.40
C LEU A 138 2.99 15.84 -8.12
N SER A 139 1.81 15.58 -8.68
CA SER A 139 0.61 16.37 -8.38
C SER A 139 0.03 16.07 -6.99
N TYR A 140 0.38 14.91 -6.41
CA TYR A 140 -0.13 14.46 -5.11
C TYR A 140 0.81 14.78 -3.95
N VAL A 141 2.12 14.88 -4.19
CA VAL A 141 3.13 15.13 -3.15
C VAL A 141 3.56 16.61 -3.10
N PRO A 142 3.95 17.15 -1.93
CA PRO A 142 4.49 18.50 -1.82
C PRO A 142 5.90 18.58 -2.43
N SER A 143 6.40 19.79 -2.65
CA SER A 143 7.77 19.98 -3.16
C SER A 143 8.85 19.52 -2.17
N HIS A 144 8.54 19.59 -0.87
CA HIS A 144 9.40 19.15 0.23
C HIS A 144 8.59 18.89 1.50
N SER A 145 9.17 18.20 2.48
CA SER A 145 8.49 17.81 3.74
C SER A 145 8.24 18.96 4.73
N GLY A 146 8.47 20.21 4.32
CA GLY A 146 8.14 21.41 5.09
C GLY A 146 6.82 22.04 4.68
N GLU A 147 6.13 21.45 3.70
CA GLU A 147 4.87 21.92 3.13
C GLU A 147 3.87 20.77 3.10
N GLN A 148 2.58 21.11 3.14
CA GLN A 148 1.50 20.17 2.86
C GLN A 148 1.27 20.05 1.34
N PRO A 149 0.69 18.93 0.86
CA PRO A 149 0.24 18.83 -0.53
C PRO A 149 -0.64 20.00 -0.95
N ALA A 150 -0.53 20.41 -2.21
CA ALA A 150 -1.35 21.49 -2.74
C ALA A 150 -2.83 21.08 -2.82
N VAL A 151 -3.73 21.96 -2.38
CA VAL A 151 -5.17 21.79 -2.57
C VAL A 151 -5.53 22.16 -4.00
N VAL A 152 -6.13 21.24 -4.74
CA VAL A 152 -6.57 21.42 -6.13
C VAL A 152 -8.07 21.67 -6.14
N PRO A 153 -8.59 22.73 -6.80
CA PRO A 153 -10.03 22.94 -6.87
C PRO A 153 -10.75 21.71 -7.46
N SER A 154 -11.72 21.17 -6.72
CA SER A 154 -12.62 20.13 -7.20
C SER A 154 -13.93 20.77 -7.65
N ASN A 155 -14.51 20.25 -8.73
CA ASN A 155 -15.88 20.56 -9.13
C ASN A 155 -16.85 19.44 -8.70
N ASP A 156 -16.36 18.38 -8.06
CA ASP A 156 -17.20 17.32 -7.50
C ASP A 156 -17.93 17.86 -6.27
N ASP A 157 -19.17 17.41 -6.09
CA ASP A 157 -20.00 17.82 -4.97
C ASP A 157 -19.53 17.10 -3.70
N ALA A 158 -19.06 17.87 -2.72
CA ALA A 158 -18.59 17.34 -1.45
C ALA A 158 -19.69 16.58 -0.69
N ASP A 159 -20.96 16.89 -0.95
CA ASP A 159 -22.13 16.25 -0.34
C ASP A 159 -22.69 15.09 -1.19
N ARG A 160 -21.96 14.63 -2.23
CA ARG A 160 -22.40 13.57 -3.14
C ARG A 160 -22.66 12.26 -2.39
N LEU A 161 -23.90 11.79 -2.48
CA LEU A 161 -24.29 10.48 -1.93
C LEU A 161 -23.88 9.33 -2.85
N LEU A 162 -23.29 8.29 -2.27
CA LEU A 162 -22.80 7.11 -2.98
C LEU A 162 -23.92 6.07 -3.18
N HIS A 163 -24.92 6.39 -3.97
CA HIS A 163 -26.12 5.55 -4.16
C HIS A 163 -25.79 4.12 -4.60
N GLU A 164 -24.75 3.94 -5.42
CA GLU A 164 -24.31 2.66 -5.95
C GLU A 164 -23.55 1.80 -4.91
N ALA A 165 -23.10 2.38 -3.79
CA ALA A 165 -22.27 1.69 -2.80
C ALA A 165 -22.98 0.47 -2.19
N THR A 166 -24.29 0.59 -1.93
CA THR A 166 -25.11 -0.51 -1.36
C THR A 166 -25.28 -1.69 -2.31
N GLU A 167 -25.26 -1.45 -3.61
CA GLU A 167 -25.40 -2.50 -4.62
C GLU A 167 -24.05 -3.14 -4.96
N LEU A 168 -22.99 -2.34 -4.93
CA LEU A 168 -21.62 -2.77 -5.19
C LEU A 168 -21.11 -3.74 -4.13
N VAL A 169 -21.34 -3.46 -2.85
CA VAL A 169 -20.85 -4.27 -1.73
C VAL A 169 -21.90 -5.33 -1.35
N PRO A 170 -21.67 -6.62 -1.63
CA PRO A 170 -22.65 -7.64 -1.36
C PRO A 170 -22.71 -7.99 0.13
N THR A 171 -23.93 -8.08 0.66
CA THR A 171 -24.22 -8.52 2.03
C THR A 171 -23.80 -9.97 2.30
N ARG A 172 -23.73 -10.81 1.25
CA ARG A 172 -23.23 -12.19 1.36
C ARG A 172 -21.71 -12.19 1.53
N MET A 173 -21.23 -12.56 2.71
CA MET A 173 -19.80 -12.53 3.08
C MET A 173 -18.86 -13.28 2.13
N LYS A 174 -19.32 -14.36 1.49
CA LYS A 174 -18.50 -15.17 0.55
C LYS A 174 -18.39 -14.56 -0.85
N ARG A 175 -19.16 -13.52 -1.18
CA ARG A 175 -19.13 -12.89 -2.50
C ARG A 175 -18.12 -11.74 -2.51
N ALA A 176 -17.16 -11.80 -3.44
CA ALA A 176 -16.22 -10.71 -3.70
C ALA A 176 -16.86 -9.59 -4.52
N TYR A 177 -16.26 -8.41 -4.45
CA TYR A 177 -16.54 -7.24 -5.28
C TYR A 177 -15.23 -6.50 -5.50
N ASP A 178 -15.23 -5.58 -6.46
CA ASP A 178 -14.06 -4.77 -6.77
C ASP A 178 -14.01 -3.52 -5.87
N MET A 179 -13.06 -3.50 -4.94
CA MET A 179 -12.84 -2.35 -4.05
C MET A 179 -12.44 -1.08 -4.82
N LYS A 180 -11.79 -1.19 -5.98
CA LYS A 180 -11.41 -0.01 -6.79
C LYS A 180 -12.64 0.77 -7.25
N LYS A 181 -13.74 0.08 -7.54
CA LYS A 181 -15.01 0.74 -7.88
C LYS A 181 -15.58 1.52 -6.71
N LEU A 182 -15.43 1.03 -5.48
CA LEU A 182 -15.88 1.74 -4.30
C LEU A 182 -15.00 2.96 -4.02
N ILE A 183 -13.68 2.82 -4.16
CA ILE A 183 -12.73 3.94 -4.07
C ILE A 183 -13.12 5.03 -5.08
N ALA A 184 -13.34 4.66 -6.35
CA ALA A 184 -13.76 5.60 -7.39
C ALA A 184 -15.08 6.30 -7.01
N LEU A 185 -16.04 5.63 -6.38
CA LEU A 185 -17.25 6.30 -5.91
C LEU A 185 -16.95 7.34 -4.82
N ILE A 186 -16.01 7.06 -3.91
CA ILE A 186 -15.71 7.92 -2.75
C ILE A 186 -14.95 9.19 -3.14
N VAL A 187 -13.99 9.08 -4.06
CA VAL A 187 -12.99 10.13 -4.33
C VAL A 187 -13.44 11.15 -5.37
N ASP A 188 -12.85 12.35 -5.31
CA ASP A 188 -13.13 13.44 -6.25
C ASP A 188 -12.94 12.98 -7.72
N ASP A 189 -13.87 13.39 -8.59
CA ASP A 189 -13.85 13.13 -10.04
C ASP A 189 -13.72 11.64 -10.40
N HIS A 190 -14.00 10.74 -9.45
CA HIS A 190 -13.78 9.31 -9.55
C HIS A 190 -12.32 8.90 -9.87
N HIS A 191 -11.37 9.80 -9.62
CA HIS A 191 -9.97 9.63 -10.03
C HIS A 191 -9.12 9.09 -8.89
N PHE A 192 -8.59 7.88 -9.09
CA PHE A 192 -7.70 7.21 -8.14
C PHE A 192 -6.39 6.85 -8.84
N TYR A 193 -5.28 7.35 -8.32
CA TYR A 193 -3.94 7.05 -8.82
C TYR A 193 -3.33 5.90 -8.01
N GLU A 194 -3.49 4.68 -8.53
CA GLU A 194 -3.01 3.46 -7.86
C GLU A 194 -1.50 3.28 -7.98
N LEU A 195 -0.88 2.86 -6.88
CA LEU A 195 0.54 2.53 -6.80
C LEU A 195 0.74 1.03 -6.59
N LYS A 196 1.77 0.49 -7.26
CA LYS A 196 2.15 -0.93 -7.20
C LYS A 196 0.94 -1.85 -7.49
N GLU A 197 0.15 -1.54 -8.52
CA GLU A 197 -1.10 -2.26 -8.85
C GLU A 197 -0.89 -3.79 -8.95
N GLU A 198 0.26 -4.22 -9.46
CA GLU A 198 0.59 -5.63 -9.69
C GLU A 198 1.26 -6.34 -8.49
N PHE A 199 1.66 -5.58 -7.46
CA PHE A 199 2.31 -6.12 -6.26
C PHE A 199 1.33 -6.22 -5.09
N GLY A 200 1.28 -7.38 -4.43
CA GLY A 200 0.43 -7.57 -3.25
C GLY A 200 -1.04 -7.24 -3.53
N LYS A 201 -1.62 -7.83 -4.58
CA LYS A 201 -2.93 -7.45 -5.15
C LYS A 201 -4.14 -7.57 -4.20
N ALA A 202 -4.00 -8.25 -3.05
CA ALA A 202 -5.04 -8.25 -2.01
C ALA A 202 -5.13 -6.93 -1.23
N LEU A 203 -4.18 -6.01 -1.43
CA LEU A 203 -4.16 -4.68 -0.84
C LEU A 203 -3.90 -3.62 -1.93
N ILE A 204 -4.79 -2.64 -2.00
CA ILE A 204 -4.69 -1.48 -2.86
C ILE A 204 -4.06 -0.35 -2.06
N THR A 205 -3.12 0.35 -2.69
CA THR A 205 -2.53 1.59 -2.19
C THR A 205 -2.50 2.62 -3.30
N GLY A 206 -2.73 3.89 -2.99
CA GLY A 206 -2.65 4.93 -4.00
C GLY A 206 -3.14 6.28 -3.49
N PHE A 207 -3.01 7.29 -4.34
CA PHE A 207 -3.44 8.65 -4.01
C PHE A 207 -4.77 8.99 -4.66
N ALA A 208 -5.52 9.85 -3.99
CA ALA A 208 -6.73 10.45 -4.50
C ALA A 208 -6.86 11.88 -3.95
N ARG A 209 -7.96 12.55 -4.29
CA ARG A 209 -8.38 13.79 -3.63
C ARG A 209 -9.76 13.64 -3.03
N LEU A 210 -9.96 14.32 -1.90
CA LEU A 210 -11.26 14.59 -1.30
C LEU A 210 -11.37 16.08 -1.05
N ASN A 211 -12.37 16.72 -1.65
CA ASN A 211 -12.56 18.17 -1.61
C ASN A 211 -11.26 18.93 -1.97
N GLY A 212 -10.55 18.42 -2.99
CA GLY A 212 -9.31 18.97 -3.48
C GLY A 212 -8.05 18.63 -2.70
N ARG A 213 -8.15 18.02 -1.52
CA ARG A 213 -7.01 17.68 -0.67
C ARG A 213 -6.48 16.29 -1.00
N THR A 214 -5.17 16.15 -1.17
CA THR A 214 -4.56 14.83 -1.39
C THR A 214 -4.77 13.93 -0.18
N VAL A 215 -5.20 12.68 -0.43
CA VAL A 215 -5.30 11.61 0.56
C VAL A 215 -4.61 10.34 0.02
N GLY A 216 -4.03 9.56 0.91
CA GLY A 216 -3.52 8.22 0.64
C GLY A 216 -4.54 7.17 1.07
N ILE A 217 -4.88 6.22 0.19
CA ILE A 217 -5.86 5.19 0.47
C ILE A 217 -5.16 3.84 0.61
N ILE A 218 -5.48 3.11 1.67
CA ILE A 218 -5.11 1.71 1.90
C ILE A 218 -6.39 0.88 1.99
N ALA A 219 -6.62 -0.01 1.05
CA ALA A 219 -7.89 -0.73 0.96
C ALA A 219 -7.68 -2.22 0.67
N ASN A 220 -8.45 -3.09 1.32
CA ASN A 220 -8.41 -4.51 1.01
C ASN A 220 -9.18 -4.80 -0.28
N GLN A 221 -8.68 -5.70 -1.11
CA GLN A 221 -9.31 -6.08 -2.38
C GLN A 221 -9.87 -7.51 -2.31
N PRO A 222 -11.19 -7.67 -2.09
CA PRO A 222 -11.82 -8.98 -1.95
C PRO A 222 -11.69 -9.88 -3.19
N MET A 223 -11.41 -9.33 -4.37
CA MET A 223 -11.20 -10.14 -5.59
C MET A 223 -9.88 -10.93 -5.58
N PHE A 224 -8.90 -10.54 -4.76
CA PHE A 224 -7.63 -11.26 -4.65
C PHE A 224 -7.48 -11.84 -3.25
N PHE A 225 -7.31 -13.16 -3.15
CA PHE A 225 -7.21 -13.88 -1.87
C PHE A 225 -8.32 -13.56 -0.87
N ALA A 226 -9.53 -13.20 -1.34
CA ALA A 226 -10.63 -12.72 -0.51
C ALA A 226 -10.31 -11.48 0.35
N GLY A 227 -9.28 -10.71 -0.02
CA GLY A 227 -8.75 -9.57 0.75
C GLY A 227 -7.73 -9.95 1.81
N ALA A 228 -7.36 -11.23 1.93
CA ALA A 228 -6.39 -11.67 2.93
C ALA A 228 -4.98 -11.16 2.62
N ALA A 229 -4.41 -10.39 3.54
CA ALA A 229 -3.06 -9.85 3.39
C ALA A 229 -1.99 -10.93 3.62
N GLY A 230 -0.88 -10.86 2.90
CA GLY A 230 0.32 -11.61 3.24
C GLY A 230 1.56 -10.74 3.17
N ALA A 231 2.69 -11.36 2.85
CA ALA A 231 3.99 -10.76 3.06
C ALA A 231 4.23 -9.53 2.17
N GLN A 232 3.81 -9.59 0.91
CA GLN A 232 3.92 -8.47 -0.04
C GLN A 232 2.97 -7.32 0.34
N GLU A 233 1.73 -7.63 0.73
CA GLU A 233 0.74 -6.63 1.17
C GLU A 233 1.23 -5.88 2.41
N CYS A 234 1.86 -6.57 3.36
CA CYS A 234 2.43 -5.93 4.55
C CYS A 234 3.58 -4.97 4.19
N GLU A 235 4.47 -5.36 3.27
CA GLU A 235 5.56 -4.49 2.79
C GLU A 235 5.00 -3.28 2.05
N LYS A 236 4.03 -3.49 1.15
CA LYS A 236 3.32 -2.45 0.41
C LYS A 236 2.65 -1.45 1.34
N ALA A 237 1.92 -1.92 2.35
CA ALA A 237 1.28 -1.06 3.34
C ALA A 237 2.30 -0.25 4.14
N THR A 238 3.35 -0.91 4.64
CA THR A 238 4.39 -0.28 5.45
C THR A 238 5.06 0.86 4.69
N ASP A 239 5.51 0.61 3.46
CA ASP A 239 6.19 1.61 2.65
C ASP A 239 5.27 2.82 2.35
N PHE A 240 4.02 2.55 1.95
CA PHE A 240 3.05 3.59 1.63
C PHE A 240 2.66 4.44 2.85
N ILE A 241 2.51 3.85 4.05
CA ILE A 241 2.24 4.60 5.29
C ILE A 241 3.39 5.56 5.58
N VAL A 242 4.64 5.09 5.51
CA VAL A 242 5.80 5.94 5.82
C VAL A 242 5.95 7.03 4.75
N GLN A 243 5.66 6.74 3.49
CA GLN A 243 5.64 7.74 2.42
C GLN A 243 4.59 8.84 2.67
N CYS A 244 3.34 8.46 2.96
CA CYS A 244 2.27 9.41 3.23
C CYS A 244 2.60 10.28 4.44
N ASP A 245 3.07 9.68 5.52
CA ASP A 245 3.46 10.40 6.74
C ASP A 245 4.59 11.39 6.49
N SER A 246 5.60 11.00 5.71
CA SER A 246 6.76 11.86 5.40
C SER A 246 6.39 13.11 4.58
N PHE A 247 5.26 13.06 3.87
CA PHE A 247 4.80 14.12 2.98
C PHE A 247 3.48 14.75 3.41
N HIS A 248 3.08 14.57 4.68
CA HIS A 248 1.88 15.17 5.27
C HIS A 248 0.58 14.81 4.55
N ILE A 249 0.50 13.59 4.02
CA ILE A 249 -0.67 13.07 3.32
C ILE A 249 -1.52 12.27 4.32
N PRO A 250 -2.78 12.68 4.60
CA PRO A 250 -3.72 11.89 5.40
C PRO A 250 -3.95 10.49 4.84
N LEU A 251 -4.17 9.52 5.71
CA LEU A 251 -4.41 8.12 5.35
C LEU A 251 -5.86 7.72 5.59
N ILE A 252 -6.45 7.02 4.60
CA ILE A 252 -7.79 6.45 4.68
C ILE A 252 -7.71 4.94 4.53
N PHE A 253 -8.27 4.21 5.49
CA PHE A 253 -8.30 2.75 5.53
C PHE A 253 -9.70 2.23 5.19
N LEU A 254 -9.80 1.37 4.18
CA LEU A 254 -11.08 0.75 3.78
C LEU A 254 -11.02 -0.76 4.05
N HIS A 255 -11.73 -1.21 5.09
CA HIS A 255 -11.61 -2.59 5.58
C HIS A 255 -12.57 -3.55 4.88
N ASP A 256 -12.02 -4.58 4.25
CA ASP A 256 -12.72 -5.84 3.96
C ASP A 256 -11.71 -6.99 3.94
N ILE A 257 -11.10 -7.23 5.10
CA ILE A 257 -10.02 -8.19 5.32
C ILE A 257 -10.45 -9.35 6.21
N PRO A 258 -10.37 -10.60 5.73
CA PRO A 258 -10.68 -11.80 6.52
C PRO A 258 -9.55 -12.21 7.48
N GLY A 259 -8.45 -11.44 7.55
CA GLY A 259 -7.23 -11.77 8.27
C GLY A 259 -6.01 -11.90 7.36
N PHE A 260 -4.94 -12.51 7.87
CA PHE A 260 -3.71 -12.77 7.12
C PHE A 260 -3.73 -14.15 6.45
N ARG A 261 -2.95 -14.30 5.37
CA ARG A 261 -2.74 -15.59 4.70
C ARG A 261 -2.01 -16.55 5.64
N VAL A 262 -2.70 -17.61 6.06
CA VAL A 262 -2.13 -18.67 6.92
C VAL A 262 -1.65 -19.83 6.05
N SER A 263 -0.34 -19.98 5.90
CA SER A 263 0.29 -21.14 5.25
C SER A 263 1.75 -21.29 5.64
N SER A 264 2.32 -22.49 5.44
CA SER A 264 3.76 -22.70 5.63
C SER A 264 4.62 -21.84 4.69
N GLY A 265 4.09 -21.45 3.53
CA GLY A 265 4.73 -20.49 2.63
C GLY A 265 4.78 -19.08 3.22
N ALA A 266 3.66 -18.62 3.80
CA ALA A 266 3.59 -17.31 4.47
C ALA A 266 4.59 -17.21 5.64
N GLU A 267 4.73 -18.28 6.43
CA GLU A 267 5.72 -18.34 7.51
C GLU A 267 7.16 -18.21 6.99
N ARG A 268 7.50 -18.88 5.87
CA ARG A 268 8.84 -18.74 5.24
C ARG A 268 9.10 -17.34 4.72
N SER A 269 8.06 -16.60 4.34
CA SER A 269 8.13 -15.19 3.96
C SER A 269 8.21 -14.23 5.16
N ARG A 270 8.39 -14.75 6.37
CA ARG A 270 8.50 -13.99 7.63
C ARG A 270 7.25 -13.16 7.95
N ILE A 271 6.05 -13.70 7.65
CA ILE A 271 4.79 -12.98 7.85
C ILE A 271 4.63 -12.38 9.26
N PRO A 272 5.02 -13.03 10.38
CA PRO A 272 4.84 -12.43 11.70
C PRO A 272 5.63 -11.13 11.88
N SER A 273 6.87 -11.06 11.37
CA SER A 273 7.67 -9.84 11.43
C SER A 273 7.06 -8.73 10.58
N LYS A 274 6.53 -9.07 9.40
CA LYS A 274 5.93 -8.11 8.47
C LYS A 274 4.61 -7.52 9.00
N ILE A 275 3.80 -8.33 9.68
CA ILE A 275 2.58 -7.86 10.38
C ILE A 275 2.93 -6.81 11.43
N ILE A 276 3.96 -7.06 12.23
CA ILE A 276 4.38 -6.12 13.28
C ILE A 276 5.00 -4.85 12.68
N LEU A 277 5.78 -4.94 11.61
CA LEU A 277 6.34 -3.76 10.93
C LEU A 277 5.26 -2.83 10.40
N TRP A 278 4.17 -3.38 9.84
CA TRP A 278 3.02 -2.58 9.44
C TRP A 278 2.39 -1.86 10.65
N ASN A 279 2.13 -2.55 11.75
CA ASN A 279 1.59 -1.90 12.96
C ASN A 279 2.54 -0.83 13.54
N GLN A 280 3.86 -1.05 13.47
CA GLN A 280 4.84 -0.05 13.88
C GLN A 280 4.79 1.19 12.99
N ALA A 281 4.69 1.03 11.67
CA ALA A 281 4.52 2.17 10.76
C ALA A 281 3.25 2.97 11.09
N LEU A 282 2.13 2.30 11.38
CA LEU A 282 0.89 2.97 11.81
C LEU A 282 1.09 3.81 13.08
N VAL A 283 1.60 3.19 14.15
CA VAL A 283 1.75 3.85 15.45
C VAL A 283 2.77 4.99 15.40
N HIS A 284 3.76 4.92 14.52
CA HIS A 284 4.73 5.99 14.32
C HIS A 284 4.22 7.10 13.40
N SER A 285 3.24 6.83 12.55
CA SER A 285 2.67 7.85 11.66
C SER A 285 1.83 8.87 12.43
N THR A 286 2.03 10.14 12.09
CA THR A 286 1.48 11.31 12.76
C THR A 286 0.44 12.06 11.92
N VAL A 287 0.34 11.75 10.62
CA VAL A 287 -0.72 12.26 9.76
C VAL A 287 -2.11 11.78 10.21
N PRO A 288 -3.18 12.52 9.86
CA PRO A 288 -4.54 12.09 10.13
C PRO A 288 -4.84 10.71 9.54
N LYS A 289 -5.52 9.86 10.29
CA LYS A 289 -5.88 8.49 9.91
C LYS A 289 -7.37 8.27 10.10
N LEU A 290 -8.07 8.00 9.00
CA LEU A 290 -9.51 7.74 8.96
C LEU A 290 -9.74 6.28 8.55
N SER A 291 -10.65 5.59 9.22
CA SER A 291 -10.92 4.17 8.98
C SER A 291 -12.39 3.92 8.75
N VAL A 292 -12.72 3.18 7.70
CA VAL A 292 -14.08 2.75 7.36
C VAL A 292 -14.13 1.24 7.31
N VAL A 293 -14.80 0.64 8.30
CA VAL A 293 -15.06 -0.80 8.31
C VAL A 293 -16.27 -1.11 7.43
N ILE A 294 -16.02 -1.53 6.20
CA ILE A 294 -17.07 -1.77 5.20
C ILE A 294 -17.76 -3.11 5.45
N ARG A 295 -16.95 -4.17 5.64
CA ARG A 295 -17.45 -5.54 5.81
C ARG A 295 -16.54 -6.32 6.76
N LYS A 296 -15.64 -7.18 6.28
CA LYS A 296 -14.81 -8.00 7.18
C LYS A 296 -13.68 -7.19 7.80
N SER A 297 -13.47 -7.35 9.09
CA SER A 297 -12.26 -6.89 9.77
C SER A 297 -11.89 -7.85 10.89
N ILE A 298 -11.15 -8.89 10.52
CA ILE A 298 -10.98 -10.10 11.35
C ILE A 298 -9.59 -10.18 11.99
N GLY A 299 -9.54 -10.45 13.29
CA GLY A 299 -8.33 -10.77 14.05
C GLY A 299 -7.33 -9.62 14.06
N ALA A 300 -6.04 -9.96 14.00
CA ALA A 300 -4.96 -8.97 14.01
C ALA A 300 -5.02 -7.99 12.84
N ALA A 301 -5.67 -8.37 11.72
CA ALA A 301 -5.79 -7.47 10.57
C ALA A 301 -6.65 -6.24 10.88
N TYR A 302 -7.54 -6.31 11.87
CA TYR A 302 -8.28 -5.13 12.32
C TYR A 302 -7.33 -4.05 12.86
N SER A 303 -6.30 -4.44 13.60
CA SER A 303 -5.26 -3.53 14.07
C SER A 303 -4.43 -2.97 12.91
N ASN A 304 -4.00 -3.83 11.98
CA ASN A 304 -3.21 -3.43 10.82
C ASN A 304 -3.95 -2.53 9.84
N MET A 305 -5.29 -2.56 9.81
CA MET A 305 -6.08 -1.61 9.01
C MET A 305 -6.40 -0.33 9.80
N CYS A 306 -5.68 -0.01 10.88
CA CYS A 306 -5.93 1.17 11.71
C CYS A 306 -7.31 1.14 12.39
N GLY A 307 -7.66 0.00 12.99
CA GLY A 307 -8.78 -0.09 13.91
C GLY A 307 -8.59 0.73 15.21
N PRO A 308 -9.52 0.61 16.17
CA PRO A 308 -9.47 1.29 17.46
C PRO A 308 -8.14 1.05 18.18
N ASP A 309 -7.69 2.05 18.94
CA ASP A 309 -6.42 2.06 19.68
C ASP A 309 -5.14 1.95 18.81
N MET A 310 -5.26 1.98 17.47
CA MET A 310 -4.11 1.98 16.55
C MET A 310 -3.76 3.38 16.02
N GLY A 311 -4.23 4.42 16.72
CA GLY A 311 -4.00 5.82 16.38
C GLY A 311 -4.94 6.38 15.32
N GLY A 312 -6.03 5.67 14.96
CA GLY A 312 -7.07 6.24 14.10
C GLY A 312 -7.73 7.44 14.76
N ASP A 313 -7.82 8.55 14.03
CA ASP A 313 -8.45 9.80 14.48
C ASP A 313 -9.98 9.76 14.33
N PHE A 314 -10.46 8.95 13.37
CA PHE A 314 -11.89 8.70 13.16
C PHE A 314 -12.09 7.30 12.58
N VAL A 315 -12.84 6.45 13.29
CA VAL A 315 -13.13 5.07 12.93
C VAL A 315 -14.62 4.86 12.85
N VAL A 316 -15.14 4.65 11.64
CA VAL A 316 -16.56 4.38 11.40
C VAL A 316 -16.77 3.00 10.80
N ALA A 317 -17.99 2.49 10.90
CA ALA A 317 -18.37 1.22 10.32
C ALA A 317 -19.65 1.34 9.49
N TRP A 318 -19.77 0.53 8.45
CA TRP A 318 -21.06 0.32 7.79
C TRP A 318 -21.90 -0.69 8.60
N PRO A 319 -23.24 -0.69 8.45
CA PRO A 319 -24.10 -1.70 9.08
C PRO A 319 -23.76 -3.14 8.70
N THR A 320 -23.07 -3.34 7.56
CA THR A 320 -22.59 -4.63 7.07
C THR A 320 -21.26 -5.08 7.65
N ALA A 321 -20.64 -4.28 8.51
CA ALA A 321 -19.38 -4.61 9.16
C ALA A 321 -19.50 -5.88 10.02
N ASP A 322 -18.46 -6.70 9.97
CA ASP A 322 -18.28 -7.93 10.73
C ASP A 322 -16.89 -7.88 11.35
N ILE A 323 -16.84 -7.56 12.64
CA ILE A 323 -15.65 -7.29 13.43
C ILE A 323 -15.53 -8.39 14.48
N ASN A 324 -14.54 -9.26 14.34
CA ASN A 324 -14.35 -10.39 15.25
C ASN A 324 -12.91 -10.89 15.25
N PHE A 325 -12.58 -11.77 16.20
CA PHE A 325 -11.24 -12.35 16.30
C PHE A 325 -10.98 -13.42 15.24
N THR A 326 -12.01 -14.19 14.90
CA THR A 326 -12.01 -15.24 13.88
C THR A 326 -13.44 -15.41 13.35
N GLY A 327 -13.60 -16.05 12.20
CA GLY A 327 -14.92 -16.33 11.65
C GLY A 327 -15.78 -17.17 12.62
N PRO A 328 -17.07 -16.84 12.84
CA PRO A 328 -17.89 -17.49 13.86
C PRO A 328 -17.94 -19.01 13.75
N GLU A 329 -18.04 -19.55 12.54
CA GLU A 329 -18.05 -21.01 12.32
C GLU A 329 -16.78 -21.70 12.84
N VAL A 330 -15.62 -21.07 12.65
CA VAL A 330 -14.32 -21.63 13.08
C VAL A 330 -14.21 -21.53 14.60
N GLY A 331 -14.51 -20.37 15.17
CA GLY A 331 -14.37 -20.17 16.61
C GLY A 331 -15.36 -21.03 17.41
N ILE A 332 -16.59 -21.23 16.93
CA ILE A 332 -17.56 -22.13 17.58
C ILE A 332 -17.04 -23.56 17.61
N ASN A 333 -16.50 -24.05 16.49
CA ASN A 333 -15.95 -25.40 16.44
C ASN A 333 -14.76 -25.57 17.40
N VAL A 334 -13.94 -24.54 17.59
CA VAL A 334 -12.78 -24.56 18.50
C VAL A 334 -13.21 -24.52 19.97
N VAL A 335 -14.17 -23.67 20.32
CA VAL A 335 -14.58 -23.43 21.72
C VAL A 335 -15.60 -24.47 22.18
N TYR A 336 -16.61 -24.73 21.35
CA TYR A 336 -17.80 -25.51 21.71
C TYR A 336 -17.86 -26.87 21.01
N GLY A 337 -16.84 -27.27 20.25
CA GLY A 337 -16.88 -28.49 19.44
C GLY A 337 -17.28 -29.74 20.23
N ARG A 338 -16.73 -29.93 21.44
CA ARG A 338 -17.07 -31.05 22.33
C ARG A 338 -18.48 -30.94 22.92
N GLU A 339 -18.85 -29.76 23.40
CA GLU A 339 -20.17 -29.52 24.00
C GLU A 339 -21.30 -29.71 22.97
N LEU A 340 -21.04 -29.35 21.71
CA LEU A 340 -21.96 -29.59 20.60
C LEU A 340 -22.09 -31.07 20.25
N GLU A 341 -21.04 -31.88 20.39
CA GLU A 341 -21.12 -33.34 20.17
C GLU A 341 -22.01 -34.03 21.22
N ASP A 342 -22.00 -33.53 22.46
CA ASP A 342 -22.77 -34.05 23.59
C ASP A 342 -24.18 -33.45 23.72
N ALA A 343 -24.54 -32.47 22.88
CA ALA A 343 -25.82 -31.79 22.93
C ALA A 343 -26.98 -32.69 22.47
N GLU A 344 -28.17 -32.52 23.05
CA GLU A 344 -29.38 -33.24 22.62
C GLU A 344 -29.76 -32.93 21.17
N ASP A 345 -29.59 -31.67 20.75
CA ASP A 345 -29.68 -31.24 19.35
C ASP A 345 -28.46 -30.38 18.96
N PRO A 346 -27.38 -31.01 18.48
CA PRO A 346 -26.16 -30.32 18.07
C PRO A 346 -26.38 -29.26 16.99
N LYS A 347 -27.38 -29.45 16.12
CA LYS A 347 -27.64 -28.52 15.01
C LYS A 347 -28.32 -27.26 15.52
N ALA A 348 -29.33 -27.41 16.38
CA ALA A 348 -30.03 -26.28 16.99
C ALA A 348 -29.07 -25.47 17.88
N ALA A 349 -28.32 -26.14 18.76
CA ALA A 349 -27.34 -25.48 19.63
C ALA A 349 -26.26 -24.73 18.83
N ARG A 350 -25.75 -25.33 17.74
CA ARG A 350 -24.79 -24.66 16.86
C ARG A 350 -25.39 -23.44 16.16
N GLN A 351 -26.65 -23.53 15.71
CA GLN A 351 -27.32 -22.40 15.06
C GLN A 351 -27.53 -21.24 16.03
N GLU A 352 -27.91 -21.51 17.28
CA GLU A 352 -28.07 -20.49 18.33
C GLU A 352 -26.75 -19.77 18.63
N LEU A 353 -25.63 -20.51 18.72
CA LEU A 353 -24.30 -19.92 18.89
C LEU A 353 -23.89 -19.06 17.68
N LEU A 354 -24.20 -19.52 16.46
CA LEU A 354 -23.93 -18.76 15.24
C LEU A 354 -24.71 -17.45 15.20
N ASP A 355 -26.00 -17.48 15.52
CA ASP A 355 -26.86 -16.29 15.53
C ASP A 355 -26.39 -15.30 16.59
N THR A 356 -26.02 -15.81 17.78
CA THR A 356 -25.47 -15.01 18.87
C THR A 356 -24.19 -14.32 18.43
N TRP A 357 -23.17 -15.09 18.02
CA TRP A 357 -21.87 -14.53 17.64
C TRP A 357 -21.92 -13.64 16.41
N ALA A 358 -22.83 -13.91 15.46
CA ALA A 358 -23.07 -13.01 14.33
C ALA A 358 -23.58 -11.64 14.78
N PHE A 359 -24.52 -11.61 15.73
CA PHE A 359 -24.97 -10.35 16.33
C PHE A 359 -23.85 -9.68 17.14
N GLU A 360 -23.05 -10.43 17.90
CA GLU A 360 -21.96 -9.86 18.68
C GLU A 360 -20.83 -9.27 17.83
N SER A 361 -20.61 -9.81 16.63
CA SER A 361 -19.60 -9.34 15.68
C SER A 361 -20.04 -8.10 14.88
N SER A 362 -21.31 -7.71 14.98
CA SER A 362 -21.82 -6.49 14.36
C SER A 362 -21.21 -5.23 15.01
N PRO A 363 -21.14 -4.08 14.31
CA PRO A 363 -20.46 -2.90 14.84
C PRO A 363 -21.18 -2.25 16.03
N TYR A 364 -22.46 -2.56 16.27
CA TYR A 364 -23.30 -1.90 17.28
C TYR A 364 -22.76 -2.05 18.72
N LYS A 365 -22.17 -3.19 19.06
CA LYS A 365 -21.57 -3.39 20.39
C LYS A 365 -20.28 -2.59 20.56
N ALA A 366 -19.49 -2.42 19.49
CA ALA A 366 -18.29 -1.60 19.52
C ALA A 366 -18.65 -0.11 19.63
N ALA A 367 -19.60 0.35 18.82
CA ALA A 367 -20.09 1.73 18.83
C ALA A 367 -20.70 2.11 20.19
N SER A 368 -21.55 1.25 20.78
CA SER A 368 -22.16 1.54 22.10
C SER A 368 -21.16 1.62 23.26
N LYS A 369 -19.92 1.18 23.04
CA LYS A 369 -18.81 1.27 24.00
C LYS A 369 -17.80 2.37 23.64
N HIS A 370 -18.09 3.19 22.63
CA HIS A 370 -17.19 4.21 22.11
C HIS A 370 -15.83 3.65 21.65
N LEU A 371 -15.82 2.40 21.14
CA LEU A 371 -14.63 1.82 20.53
C LEU A 371 -14.51 2.23 19.06
N ILE A 372 -15.62 2.54 18.41
CA ILE A 372 -15.68 3.19 17.09
C ILE A 372 -16.59 4.41 17.22
N ASP A 373 -16.37 5.41 16.39
CA ASP A 373 -17.01 6.72 16.49
C ASP A 373 -18.48 6.69 16.05
N ASP A 374 -18.78 6.01 14.94
CA ASP A 374 -20.14 5.93 14.42
C ASP A 374 -20.39 4.71 13.52
N ILE A 375 -21.68 4.42 13.30
CA ILE A 375 -22.16 3.50 12.28
C ILE A 375 -22.89 4.33 11.21
N ILE A 376 -22.24 4.50 10.06
CA ILE A 376 -22.73 5.36 8.99
C ILE A 376 -23.45 4.56 7.91
N ASP A 377 -24.49 5.15 7.32
CA ASP A 377 -25.04 4.63 6.07
C ASP A 377 -23.99 4.74 4.96
N SER A 378 -23.78 3.65 4.21
CA SER A 378 -22.72 3.55 3.20
C SER A 378 -22.73 4.68 2.17
N ARG A 379 -23.90 5.28 1.92
CA ARG A 379 -24.06 6.39 0.96
C ARG A 379 -23.39 7.68 1.43
N TYR A 380 -23.16 7.84 2.74
CA TYR A 380 -22.55 9.04 3.33
C TYR A 380 -21.03 8.93 3.49
N THR A 381 -20.41 7.82 3.07
CA THR A 381 -18.98 7.58 3.28
C THR A 381 -18.08 8.74 2.80
N GLY A 382 -18.31 9.28 1.60
CA GLY A 382 -17.52 10.41 1.07
C GLY A 382 -17.68 11.69 1.90
N VAL A 383 -18.92 11.99 2.32
CA VAL A 383 -19.25 13.14 3.16
C VAL A 383 -18.56 13.02 4.53
N SER A 384 -18.72 11.86 5.19
CA SER A 384 -18.11 11.61 6.50
C SER A 384 -16.59 11.72 6.47
N LEU A 385 -15.94 11.26 5.39
CA LEU A 385 -14.49 11.37 5.24
C LEU A 385 -14.01 12.79 4.92
N SER A 386 -14.85 13.62 4.31
CA SER A 386 -14.50 15.01 3.94
C SER A 386 -14.66 15.99 5.11
N ASP A 387 -15.60 15.70 6.02
CA ASP A 387 -15.89 16.53 7.20
C ASP A 387 -14.98 16.23 8.41
N SER A 388 -14.36 15.05 8.44
CA SER A 388 -13.46 14.58 9.51
C SER A 388 -12.02 15.05 9.28
#